data_AF-A0AAQ4D6W5-F1
#
_entry.id   AF-A0AAQ4D6W5-F1
#
_cell.length_a   1.000
_cell.length_b   1.000
_cell.length_c   1.000
_cell.angle_alpha   90.00
_cell.angle_beta   90.00
_cell.angle_gamma   90.00
#
_symmetry.space_group_name_H-M   'P 1'
#
loop_
_entity.id
_entity.type
_entity.pdbx_description
1 polymer ?
#
loop_
_entity_poly.entity_id
_entity_poly.type
_entity_poly.pdbx_seq_one_letter_code
_entity_poly.pdbx_strand_id
1 'polypeptide(L)'
;MVRFLSSTLVGICALLLVFQLTPCKAKDQLEHEAVDAFKAFENFPYAIALYDIDKDGDLDCLTAIRTEFNKDPLSATYVLFLKGLNGHNAYVST
;
A
#
# COMPACT_ATOMS: atom_id res chain seq x y z
N MET A 1 18.20 43.07 -36.88
CA MET A 1 17.31 41.92 -37.16
C MET A 1 17.96 40.57 -36.82
N VAL A 2 19.25 40.33 -37.14
CA VAL A 2 19.96 39.04 -36.91
C VAL A 2 20.12 38.63 -35.43
N ARG A 3 20.28 39.59 -34.50
CA ARG A 3 20.48 39.29 -33.07
C ARG A 3 19.25 38.70 -32.35
N PHE A 4 18.04 39.02 -32.81
CA PHE A 4 16.79 38.51 -32.23
C PHE A 4 16.49 37.06 -32.64
N LEU A 5 16.86 36.67 -33.87
CA LEU A 5 16.76 35.28 -34.34
C LEU A 5 17.69 34.34 -33.55
N SER A 6 18.86 34.82 -33.17
CA SER A 6 19.84 34.03 -32.41
C SER A 6 19.36 33.70 -31.00
N SER A 7 18.77 34.67 -30.29
CA SER A 7 18.33 34.47 -28.90
C SER A 7 17.12 33.54 -28.79
N THR A 8 16.21 33.60 -29.77
CA THR A 8 15.02 32.73 -29.82
C THR A 8 15.40 31.29 -30.13
N LEU A 9 16.36 31.08 -31.05
CA LEU A 9 16.89 29.76 -31.37
C LEU A 9 17.58 29.10 -30.16
N VAL A 10 18.38 29.86 -29.42
CA VAL A 10 19.05 29.37 -28.19
C VAL A 10 18.03 28.99 -27.12
N GLY A 11 16.97 29.79 -26.94
CA GLY A 11 15.89 29.48 -26.01
C GLY A 11 15.13 28.20 -26.35
N ILE A 12 14.86 27.97 -27.64
CA ILE A 12 14.20 26.74 -28.13
C ILE A 12 15.11 25.52 -27.92
N CYS A 13 16.41 25.64 -28.20
CA CYS A 13 17.37 24.56 -27.95
C CYS A 13 17.48 24.22 -26.46
N ALA A 14 17.49 25.23 -25.57
CA ALA A 14 17.52 25.01 -24.13
C ALA A 14 16.24 24.33 -23.61
N LEU A 15 15.07 24.73 -24.13
CA LEU A 15 13.78 24.14 -23.77
C LEU A 15 13.66 22.67 -24.22
N LEU A 16 14.16 22.38 -25.43
CA LEU A 16 14.20 21.00 -25.94
C LEU A 16 15.15 20.13 -25.12
N LEU A 17 16.30 20.64 -24.69
CA LEU A 17 17.23 19.92 -23.80
C LEU A 17 16.60 19.58 -22.45
N VAL A 18 15.76 20.46 -21.88
CA VAL A 18 15.02 20.19 -20.64
C VAL A 18 13.96 19.10 -20.84
N PHE A 19 13.30 19.05 -22.00
CA PHE A 19 12.34 17.99 -22.34
C PHE A 19 12.99 16.61 -22.59
N GLN A 20 14.27 16.57 -22.94
CA GLN A 20 15.05 15.33 -23.10
C GLN A 20 15.62 14.82 -21.76
N LEU A 21 15.42 15.51 -20.64
CA LEU A 21 15.66 14.99 -19.28
C LEU A 21 14.53 14.00 -18.92
N THR A 22 14.52 12.90 -19.66
CA THR A 22 14.03 11.55 -19.38
C THR A 22 12.82 11.41 -18.46
N PRO A 23 11.71 10.80 -18.93
CA PRO A 23 10.76 10.20 -18.00
C PRO A 23 11.54 9.15 -17.18
N CYS A 24 11.63 9.38 -15.87
CA CYS A 24 12.14 8.38 -14.93
C CYS A 24 11.15 7.21 -14.96
N LYS A 25 11.38 6.25 -15.86
CA LYS A 25 10.66 4.99 -15.83
C LYS A 25 11.22 4.25 -14.61
N ALA A 26 10.37 4.06 -13.60
CA ALA A 26 10.75 3.32 -12.40
C ALA A 26 11.40 1.99 -12.83
N LYS A 27 12.64 1.79 -12.39
CA LYS A 27 13.51 0.69 -12.85
C LYS A 27 12.96 -0.69 -12.47
N ASP A 28 12.09 -0.72 -11.46
CA ASP A 28 11.49 -1.93 -10.93
C ASP A 28 9.98 -1.93 -11.23
N GLN A 29 9.61 -2.39 -12.43
CA GLN A 29 8.29 -3.00 -12.60
C GLN A 29 8.38 -4.40 -12.00
N LEU A 30 8.13 -4.52 -10.71
CA LEU A 30 7.92 -5.81 -10.08
C LEU A 30 6.71 -6.46 -10.77
N GLU A 31 6.88 -7.69 -11.26
CA GLU A 31 5.74 -8.51 -11.66
C GLU A 31 4.86 -8.67 -10.41
N HIS A 32 3.73 -7.97 -10.38
CA HIS A 32 2.77 -8.10 -9.30
C HIS A 32 2.02 -9.43 -9.48
N GLU A 33 2.65 -10.53 -9.07
CA GLU A 33 1.91 -11.77 -8.86
C GLU A 33 0.80 -11.50 -7.84
N ALA A 34 -0.42 -11.92 -8.17
CA ALA A 34 -1.53 -11.84 -7.23
C ALA A 34 -1.17 -12.63 -5.97
N VAL A 35 -1.23 -11.97 -4.81
CA VAL A 35 -0.95 -12.62 -3.53
C VAL A 35 -2.03 -13.68 -3.26
N ASP A 36 -1.61 -14.93 -3.07
CA ASP A 36 -2.49 -15.99 -2.60
C ASP A 36 -2.82 -15.77 -1.11
N ALA A 37 -4.05 -15.33 -0.86
CA ALA A 37 -4.53 -15.05 0.49
C ALA A 37 -4.50 -16.30 1.40
N PHE A 38 -4.82 -17.49 0.88
CA PHE A 38 -4.83 -18.70 1.69
C PHE A 38 -3.41 -19.19 2.00
N LYS A 39 -2.46 -19.00 1.08
CA LYS A 39 -1.04 -19.21 1.36
C LYS A 39 -0.54 -18.23 2.43
N ALA A 40 -1.01 -16.99 2.42
CA ALA A 40 -0.71 -16.04 3.49
C ALA A 40 -1.32 -16.51 4.83
N PHE A 41 -2.60 -16.87 4.87
CA PHE A 41 -3.25 -17.37 6.08
C PHE A 41 -2.56 -18.61 6.63
N GLU A 42 -2.14 -19.53 5.76
CA GLU A 42 -1.41 -20.74 6.13
C GLU A 42 -0.12 -20.42 6.89
N ASN A 43 0.67 -19.48 6.37
CA ASN A 43 2.01 -19.17 6.87
C ASN A 43 2.03 -18.10 7.98
N PHE A 44 1.00 -17.26 8.07
CA PHE A 44 0.95 -16.12 8.98
C PHE A 44 -0.29 -16.21 9.89
N PRO A 45 -0.19 -16.93 11.03
CA PRO A 45 -1.31 -17.08 11.97
C PRO A 45 -1.61 -15.81 12.77
N TYR A 46 -0.73 -14.82 12.77
CA TYR A 46 -0.90 -13.54 13.44
C TYR A 46 -0.96 -12.42 12.40
N ALA A 47 -1.94 -11.53 12.53
CA ALA A 47 -2.09 -10.37 11.65
C ALA A 47 -2.38 -9.10 12.47
N ILE A 48 -1.93 -7.96 11.93
CA ILE A 48 -2.18 -6.63 12.50
C ILE A 48 -2.66 -5.72 11.37
N ALA A 49 -3.70 -4.94 11.64
CA ALA A 49 -4.13 -3.84 10.79
C ALA A 49 -4.14 -2.54 11.60
N LEU A 50 -3.64 -1.47 10.99
CA LEU A 50 -3.68 -0.11 11.54
C LEU A 50 -4.61 0.73 10.68
N TYR A 51 -5.61 1.33 11.30
CA TYR A 51 -6.61 2.16 10.62
C TYR A 51 -7.25 3.11 11.63
N ASP A 52 -7.50 4.36 11.21
CA ASP A 52 -8.25 5.35 12.00
C ASP A 52 -9.75 5.05 11.87
N ILE A 53 -10.29 4.19 12.74
CA ILE A 53 -11.66 3.64 12.59
C ILE A 53 -12.72 4.67 12.97
N ASP A 54 -12.39 5.56 13.91
CA ASP A 54 -13.30 6.54 14.47
C ASP A 54 -13.08 7.97 13.96
N LYS A 55 -12.00 8.17 13.19
CA LYS A 55 -11.63 9.42 12.52
C LYS A 55 -11.20 10.51 13.49
N ASP A 56 -10.62 10.14 14.63
CA ASP A 56 -10.10 11.09 15.62
C ASP A 56 -8.65 11.55 15.31
N GLY A 57 -7.99 10.88 14.35
CA GLY A 57 -6.67 11.22 13.85
C GLY A 57 -5.52 10.41 14.47
N ASP A 58 -5.79 9.50 15.41
CA ASP A 58 -4.86 8.45 15.79
C ASP A 58 -5.15 7.12 15.03
N LEU A 59 -4.17 6.20 15.03
CA LEU A 59 -4.35 4.91 14.36
C LEU A 59 -4.77 3.86 15.39
N ASP A 60 -5.92 3.24 15.17
CA ASP A 60 -6.34 2.08 15.94
C ASP A 60 -5.59 0.83 15.51
N CYS A 61 -5.37 -0.06 16.47
CA CYS A 61 -4.76 -1.35 16.24
C CYS A 61 -5.79 -2.47 16.35
N LEU A 62 -6.00 -3.18 15.25
CA LEU A 62 -6.70 -4.44 15.19
C LEU A 62 -5.67 -5.56 15.12
N THR A 63 -5.70 -6.47 16.09
CA THR A 63 -4.90 -7.70 16.04
C THR A 63 -5.80 -8.90 15.78
N ALA A 64 -5.32 -9.87 15.00
CA ALA A 64 -6.03 -11.09 14.72
C ALA A 64 -5.12 -12.29 14.96
N ILE A 65 -5.65 -13.30 15.65
CA ILE A 65 -4.97 -14.57 15.92
C ILE A 65 -5.79 -15.69 15.32
N ARG A 66 -5.19 -16.43 14.38
CA ARG A 66 -5.81 -17.60 13.76
C ARG A 66 -5.89 -18.73 14.78
N THR A 67 -7.10 -19.25 15.01
CA THR A 67 -7.34 -20.41 15.88
C THR A 67 -7.48 -21.69 15.09
N GLU A 68 -8.00 -21.63 13.86
CA GLU A 68 -8.22 -22.80 13.01
C GLU A 68 -7.86 -22.53 11.54
N PHE A 69 -7.44 -23.57 10.83
CA PHE A 69 -7.21 -23.55 9.39
C PHE A 69 -7.48 -24.91 8.76
N ASN A 70 -8.38 -24.95 7.78
CA ASN A 70 -8.69 -26.14 7.02
C ASN A 70 -8.28 -25.95 5.55
N LYS A 71 -7.76 -27.02 4.94
CA LYS A 71 -7.42 -27.04 3.51
C LYS A 71 -8.53 -27.60 2.63
N ASP A 72 -9.52 -28.27 3.24
CA ASP A 72 -10.65 -28.88 2.55
C ASP A 72 -11.89 -28.93 3.47
N PRO A 73 -12.87 -28.02 3.30
CA PRO A 73 -12.80 -26.83 2.45
C PRO A 73 -11.76 -25.83 2.97
N LEU A 74 -11.25 -24.97 2.08
CA LEU A 74 -10.32 -23.89 2.47
C LEU A 74 -11.02 -22.89 3.41
N SER A 75 -10.64 -22.89 4.68
CA SER A 75 -11.16 -21.96 5.68
C SER A 75 -10.12 -21.60 6.73
N ALA A 76 -10.31 -20.45 7.37
CA ALA A 76 -9.51 -20.00 8.49
C ALA A 76 -10.42 -19.29 9.49
N THR A 77 -10.25 -19.56 10.78
CA THR A 77 -11.00 -18.91 11.85
C THR A 77 -10.05 -18.06 12.68
N TYR A 78 -10.48 -16.83 13.00
CA TYR A 78 -9.69 -15.87 13.74
C TYR A 78 -10.45 -15.33 14.95
N VAL A 79 -9.71 -15.06 16.02
CA VAL A 79 -10.13 -14.18 17.11
C VAL A 79 -9.53 -12.81 16.87
N LEU A 80 -10.39 -11.80 16.79
CA LEU A 80 -10.00 -10.41 16.61
C LEU A 80 -10.02 -9.66 17.94
N PHE A 81 -9.01 -8.80 18.14
CA PHE A 81 -8.91 -7.89 19.27
C PHE A 81 -8.81 -6.47 18.71
N LEU A 82 -9.84 -5.67 18.98
CA LEU A 82 -9.81 -4.23 18.75
C LEU A 82 -9.76 -3.54 20.10
N LYS A 83 -8.76 -2.68 20.30
CA LYS A 83 -8.76 -1.74 21.42
C LYS A 83 -9.93 -0.80 21.19
N GLY A 84 -11.01 -0.93 21.95
CA GLY A 84 -12.22 -0.22 21.60
C GLY A 84 -12.17 1.27 21.94
N LEU A 85 -13.02 1.99 21.22
CA LEU A 85 -13.42 3.37 21.47
C LEU A 85 -13.67 3.59 22.96
N ASN A 86 -12.84 4.41 23.60
CA ASN A 86 -12.89 4.72 25.03
C ASN A 86 -12.46 3.61 26.01
N GLY A 87 -11.64 2.63 25.59
CA GLY A 87 -10.96 1.71 26.51
C GLY A 87 -11.68 0.39 26.83
N HIS A 88 -12.69 0.00 26.05
CA HIS A 88 -13.36 -1.30 26.20
C HIS A 88 -12.95 -2.27 25.08
N ASN A 89 -12.49 -3.49 25.39
CA ASN A 89 -12.08 -4.46 24.37
C ASN A 89 -13.29 -5.09 23.68
N ALA A 90 -13.28 -5.15 22.35
CA ALA A 90 -14.25 -5.91 21.56
C ALA A 90 -13.60 -7.21 21.06
N TYR A 91 -14.28 -8.34 21.30
CA TYR A 91 -13.88 -9.67 20.82
C TYR A 91 -14.85 -10.12 19.74
N VAL A 92 -14.32 -10.48 18.57
CA VAL A 92 -15.12 -11.04 17.48
C VAL A 92 -14.42 -12.31 17.01
N SER A 93 -15.19 -13.40 16.89
CA SER A 93 -14.73 -14.67 16.30
C SER A 93 -15.41 -14.83 14.95
N THR A 94 -14.63 -15.05 13.89
CA THR A 94 -15.13 -15.26 12.52
C THR A 94 -14.41 -16.42 11.87
#